data_AF-A0A2E0ECW5-F1
#
_entry.id   AF-A0A2E0ECW5-F1
#
_cell.length_a   1.000
_cell.length_b   1.000
_cell.length_c   1.000
_cell.angle_alpha   90.00
_cell.angle_beta   90.00
_cell.angle_gamma   90.00
#
_symmetry.space_group_name_H-M   'P 1'
#
loop_
_entity.id
_entity.type
_entity.pdbx_description
1 polymer ?
#
loop_
_entity_poly.entity_id
_entity_poly.type
_entity_poly.pdbx_seq_one_letter_code
_entity_poly.pdbx_strand_id
1 'polypeptide(L)'
;MKKSLTVVLIALLSVACLVTIIIGLSGNTKTAANPDIAEPVSTRIIEAPKGDANAADAAHDKVIEGPSQRLPNAAAGTVTWLPKPGDLIEFGTALYAVDNKPVILMKGSLPMHRDIAYKISDGPDVAQLERNLVDLGHAVDEMVTGDSTDLTVDYHVTPLTVSSIRSWQLSLGLTSTGIVSHGTVIFRPETVQVSELHVRRGQIIDKGSVLSVLIN
;
A
#
# COMPACT_ATOMS: atom_id res chain seq x y z
N MET A 1 -32.80 -71.23 12.34
CA MET A 1 -32.29 -70.81 11.01
C MET A 1 -31.25 -69.72 11.28
N LYS A 2 -29.95 -70.08 11.38
CA LYS A 2 -28.83 -69.74 10.44
C LYS A 2 -28.85 -68.26 9.98
N LYS A 3 -27.81 -67.41 10.03
CA LYS A 3 -26.40 -67.42 10.47
C LYS A 3 -25.87 -65.95 10.41
N SER A 4 -25.07 -65.57 11.41
CA SER A 4 -23.93 -64.63 11.49
C SER A 4 -23.33 -63.97 10.21
N LEU A 5 -23.09 -62.63 10.30
CA LEU A 5 -21.82 -61.85 10.09
C LEU A 5 -21.23 -61.59 8.66
N THR A 6 -20.82 -60.31 8.47
CA THR A 6 -19.51 -59.76 7.94
C THR A 6 -19.34 -59.10 6.54
N VAL A 7 -18.60 -57.96 6.57
CA VAL A 7 -17.62 -57.34 5.62
C VAL A 7 -18.05 -56.37 4.48
N VAL A 8 -17.66 -55.09 4.65
CA VAL A 8 -16.98 -54.08 3.79
C VAL A 8 -16.91 -54.28 2.26
N LEU A 9 -17.23 -53.22 1.49
CA LEU A 9 -16.49 -52.87 0.27
C LEU A 9 -16.54 -51.37 -0.06
N ILE A 10 -15.36 -50.74 -0.11
CA ILE A 10 -15.08 -49.41 -0.69
C ILE A 10 -14.92 -49.60 -2.20
N ALA A 11 -15.55 -48.76 -3.02
CA ALA A 11 -15.23 -48.62 -4.44
C ALA A 11 -15.23 -47.14 -4.84
N LEU A 12 -14.04 -46.60 -5.08
CA LEU A 12 -13.80 -45.46 -5.96
C LEU A 12 -14.44 -45.75 -7.33
N LEU A 13 -15.08 -44.76 -7.95
CA LEU A 13 -14.91 -44.59 -9.40
C LEU A 13 -15.21 -43.14 -9.82
N SER A 14 -14.15 -42.49 -10.30
CA SER A 14 -14.15 -41.33 -11.17
C SER A 14 -15.02 -41.57 -12.40
N VAL A 15 -15.87 -40.62 -12.78
CA VAL A 15 -16.36 -40.54 -14.16
C VAL A 15 -16.30 -39.09 -14.63
N ALA A 16 -15.45 -38.90 -15.63
CA ALA A 16 -15.24 -37.70 -16.42
C ALA A 16 -16.55 -37.14 -16.96
N CYS A 17 -16.77 -35.83 -16.81
CA CYS A 17 -17.85 -35.14 -17.48
C CYS A 17 -17.40 -34.78 -18.90
N LEU A 18 -17.98 -35.46 -19.88
CA LEU A 18 -17.72 -35.33 -21.30
C LEU A 18 -18.33 -34.01 -21.81
N VAL A 19 -17.50 -33.16 -22.42
CA VAL A 19 -17.89 -31.91 -23.07
C VAL A 19 -18.64 -32.21 -24.37
N THR A 20 -19.90 -31.76 -24.48
CA THR A 20 -20.64 -31.72 -25.75
C THR A 20 -20.81 -30.27 -26.20
N ILE A 21 -20.09 -29.91 -27.26
CA ILE A 21 -20.23 -28.63 -27.99
C ILE A 21 -21.38 -28.80 -28.99
N ILE A 22 -22.42 -27.99 -28.87
CA ILE A 22 -23.47 -27.86 -29.90
C ILE A 22 -23.25 -26.53 -30.62
N ILE A 23 -22.82 -26.60 -31.88
CA ILE A 23 -22.76 -25.47 -32.81
C ILE A 23 -24.08 -25.45 -33.59
N GLY A 24 -24.88 -24.41 -33.40
CA GLY A 24 -26.08 -24.13 -34.19
C GLY A 24 -25.93 -22.79 -34.92
N LEU A 25 -25.77 -22.83 -36.24
CA LEU A 25 -25.88 -21.66 -37.13
C LEU A 25 -27.36 -21.41 -37.48
N SER A 26 -27.88 -20.20 -37.26
CA SER A 26 -29.00 -19.61 -38.03
C SER A 26 -29.25 -18.11 -37.70
N GLY A 27 -28.94 -17.24 -38.68
CA GLY A 27 -29.79 -16.15 -39.20
C GLY A 27 -30.22 -14.91 -38.36
N ASN A 28 -29.42 -13.85 -38.47
CA ASN A 28 -29.71 -12.41 -38.75
C ASN A 28 -30.62 -11.49 -37.87
N THR A 29 -29.97 -10.38 -37.46
CA THR A 29 -30.41 -8.99 -37.13
C THR A 29 -31.33 -8.70 -35.94
N LYS A 30 -30.73 -8.13 -34.87
CA LYS A 30 -31.25 -6.96 -34.12
C LYS A 30 -30.12 -6.33 -33.29
N THR A 31 -29.80 -5.06 -33.58
CA THR A 31 -28.98 -4.20 -32.73
C THR A 31 -29.66 -3.99 -31.39
N ALA A 32 -28.98 -4.32 -30.29
CA ALA A 32 -29.22 -3.78 -28.95
C ALA A 32 -27.95 -3.96 -28.10
N ALA A 33 -27.56 -2.89 -27.43
CA ALA A 33 -26.34 -2.75 -26.64
C ALA A 33 -26.20 -3.85 -25.57
N ASN A 34 -25.01 -4.43 -25.47
CA ASN A 34 -24.60 -5.22 -24.30
C ASN A 34 -24.11 -4.22 -23.23
N PRO A 35 -24.53 -4.33 -21.96
CA PRO A 35 -24.21 -3.35 -20.94
C PRO A 35 -22.73 -3.42 -20.62
N ASP A 36 -22.15 -2.23 -20.52
CA ASP A 36 -20.83 -1.95 -20.00
C ASP A 36 -20.73 -2.55 -18.59
N ILE A 37 -20.12 -3.74 -18.50
CA ILE A 37 -19.71 -4.30 -17.21
C ILE A 37 -18.45 -3.52 -16.87
N ALA A 38 -18.62 -2.48 -16.04
CA ALA A 38 -17.54 -1.70 -15.49
C ALA A 38 -16.42 -2.64 -14.98
N GLU A 39 -15.26 -2.54 -15.61
CA GLU A 39 -14.04 -3.18 -15.14
C GLU A 39 -13.74 -2.68 -13.72
N PRO A 40 -13.36 -3.55 -12.78
CA PRO A 40 -13.01 -3.11 -11.44
C PRO A 40 -11.85 -2.11 -11.52
N VAL A 41 -12.03 -0.96 -10.86
CA VAL A 41 -11.01 0.09 -10.72
C VAL A 41 -9.71 -0.56 -10.25
N SER A 42 -8.70 -0.43 -11.09
CA SER A 42 -7.35 -0.96 -10.91
C SER A 42 -6.82 -0.63 -9.51
N THR A 43 -6.67 -1.65 -8.66
CA THR A 43 -5.77 -1.59 -7.50
C THR A 43 -4.35 -1.58 -8.04
N ARG A 44 -3.87 -0.42 -8.49
CA ARG A 44 -2.47 -0.25 -8.88
C ARG A 44 -1.64 -0.17 -7.61
N ILE A 45 -1.25 -1.33 -7.10
CA ILE A 45 -0.06 -1.44 -6.26
C ILE A 45 1.12 -1.00 -7.15
N ILE A 46 1.68 0.19 -6.91
CA ILE A 46 2.99 0.51 -7.45
C ILE A 46 3.99 -0.20 -6.53
N GLU A 47 4.30 -1.44 -6.85
CA GLU A 47 5.51 -2.08 -6.30
C GLU A 47 6.69 -1.16 -6.62
N ALA A 48 7.56 -0.93 -5.63
CA ALA A 48 8.83 -0.25 -5.89
C ALA A 48 9.52 -0.98 -7.06
N PRO A 49 9.78 -0.31 -8.20
CA PRO A 49 10.34 -0.98 -9.36
C PRO A 49 11.65 -1.66 -8.95
N LYS A 50 11.80 -2.94 -9.30
CA LYS A 50 13.11 -3.62 -9.32
C LYS A 50 13.97 -2.93 -10.39
N GLY A 51 14.51 -1.77 -10.05
CA GLY A 51 15.25 -0.90 -10.96
C GLY A 51 16.69 -1.39 -11.14
N ASP A 52 17.16 -1.36 -12.39
CA ASP A 52 18.54 -1.68 -12.76
C ASP A 52 19.56 -0.90 -11.93
N ALA A 53 20.59 -1.61 -11.47
CA ALA A 53 21.58 -1.04 -10.57
C ALA A 53 22.27 0.21 -11.17
N ASN A 54 22.45 0.25 -12.49
CA ASN A 54 23.20 1.30 -13.17
C ASN A 54 22.41 2.61 -13.35
N ALA A 55 21.07 2.58 -13.32
CA ALA A 55 20.26 3.78 -13.55
C ALA A 55 20.17 4.69 -12.31
N ALA A 56 20.38 4.15 -11.11
CA ALA A 56 20.26 4.91 -9.87
C ALA A 56 21.47 5.83 -9.61
N ASP A 57 22.66 5.46 -10.08
CA ASP A 57 23.87 6.25 -9.82
C ASP A 57 23.90 7.54 -10.66
N ALA A 58 23.36 7.48 -11.88
CA ALA A 58 23.18 8.64 -12.75
C ALA A 58 22.07 9.60 -12.30
N ALA A 59 21.13 9.12 -11.47
CA ALA A 59 20.02 9.94 -10.97
C ALA A 59 20.44 10.84 -9.80
N HIS A 60 21.49 10.49 -9.07
CA HIS A 60 21.95 11.26 -7.90
C HIS A 60 22.56 12.61 -8.29
N ASP A 61 23.21 12.70 -9.46
CA ASP A 61 23.86 13.94 -9.91
C ASP A 61 22.90 14.88 -10.66
N LYS A 62 21.60 14.56 -10.71
CA LYS A 62 20.58 15.34 -11.41
C LYS A 62 19.78 16.19 -10.41
N VAL A 63 19.66 17.48 -10.73
CA VAL A 63 18.85 18.44 -9.97
C VAL A 63 17.75 18.99 -10.89
N ILE A 64 16.53 19.07 -10.36
CA ILE A 64 15.45 19.86 -10.96
C ILE A 64 15.49 21.26 -10.38
N GLU A 65 15.71 22.23 -11.25
CA GLU A 65 15.77 23.65 -10.92
C GLU A 65 14.45 24.16 -10.33
N GLY A 66 14.57 25.00 -9.30
CA GLY A 66 13.44 25.65 -8.64
C GLY A 66 13.60 25.70 -7.12
N PRO A 67 12.74 26.47 -6.41
CA PRO A 67 12.69 26.45 -4.96
C PRO A 67 12.42 25.03 -4.47
N SER A 68 13.32 24.50 -3.63
CA SER A 68 13.20 23.15 -3.11
C SER A 68 13.38 23.11 -1.59
N GLN A 69 12.77 22.10 -0.98
CA GLN A 69 12.83 21.83 0.44
C GLN A 69 13.39 20.42 0.66
N ARG A 70 14.40 20.31 1.52
CA ARG A 70 14.87 19.02 2.02
C ARG A 70 13.82 18.36 2.91
N LEU A 71 13.47 17.11 2.61
CA LEU A 71 12.59 16.34 3.48
C LEU A 71 13.37 15.73 4.63
N PRO A 72 12.89 15.85 5.88
CA PRO A 72 13.51 15.18 7.01
C PRO A 72 13.33 13.66 6.88
N ASN A 73 14.34 12.92 7.29
CA ASN A 73 14.37 11.48 7.37
C ASN A 73 14.62 11.04 8.82
N ALA A 74 13.79 10.10 9.29
CA ALA A 74 13.94 9.42 10.58
C ALA A 74 14.27 7.92 10.43
N ALA A 75 14.33 7.39 9.21
CA ALA A 75 14.69 6.00 8.95
C ALA A 75 16.21 5.80 8.95
N ALA A 76 16.65 4.74 9.62
CA ALA A 76 18.05 4.33 9.69
C ALA A 76 18.25 2.97 9.00
N GLY A 77 19.40 2.80 8.34
CA GLY A 77 19.74 1.57 7.62
C GLY A 77 20.39 1.85 6.27
N THR A 78 20.31 0.89 5.36
CA THR A 78 20.88 1.00 4.01
C THR A 78 19.82 1.42 3.02
N VAL A 79 20.08 2.46 2.22
CA VAL A 79 19.16 2.89 1.15
C VAL A 79 19.07 1.79 0.09
N THR A 80 17.90 1.19 -0.10
CA THR A 80 17.69 0.09 -1.05
C THR A 80 16.97 0.52 -2.32
N TRP A 81 16.25 1.64 -2.30
CA TRP A 81 15.58 2.20 -3.48
C TRP A 81 15.45 3.72 -3.39
N LEU A 82 15.56 4.39 -4.53
CA LEU A 82 15.40 5.84 -4.70
C LEU A 82 14.56 6.15 -5.94
N PRO A 83 13.74 7.21 -5.91
CA PRO A 83 13.04 7.73 -7.08
C PRO A 83 14.02 8.50 -7.99
N LYS A 84 13.56 8.94 -9.15
CA LYS A 84 14.33 9.82 -10.03
C LYS A 84 13.98 11.30 -9.79
N PRO A 85 14.94 12.22 -9.93
CA PRO A 85 14.62 13.65 -9.98
C PRO A 85 13.65 13.97 -11.13
N GLY A 86 12.54 14.61 -10.78
CA GLY A 86 11.39 14.91 -11.62
C GLY A 86 10.16 14.05 -11.36
N ASP A 87 10.30 12.92 -10.64
CA ASP A 87 9.18 12.03 -10.35
C ASP A 87 8.14 12.72 -9.44
N LEU A 88 6.87 12.60 -9.81
CA LEU A 88 5.74 12.99 -8.97
C LEU A 88 5.35 11.83 -8.07
N ILE A 89 5.32 12.07 -6.76
CA ILE A 89 5.02 11.09 -5.73
C ILE A 89 3.68 11.45 -5.09
N GLU A 90 2.70 10.57 -5.28
CA GLU A 90 1.33 10.71 -4.77
C GLU A 90 1.21 10.13 -3.35
N PHE A 91 0.12 10.48 -2.66
CA PHE A 91 -0.15 9.90 -1.34
C PHE A 91 -0.32 8.38 -1.42
N GLY A 92 0.17 7.67 -0.40
CA GLY A 92 0.20 6.20 -0.36
C GLY A 92 1.37 5.57 -1.10
N THR A 93 2.21 6.35 -1.78
CA THR A 93 3.35 5.86 -2.54
C THR A 93 4.68 6.06 -1.79
N ALA A 94 5.70 5.29 -2.16
CA ALA A 94 7.01 5.35 -1.52
C ALA A 94 7.85 6.56 -1.98
N LEU A 95 8.38 7.31 -1.01
CA LEU A 95 9.36 8.37 -1.25
C LEU A 95 10.75 7.82 -1.54
N TYR A 96 11.14 6.77 -0.82
CA TYR A 96 12.38 6.02 -0.94
C TYR A 96 12.23 4.72 -0.11
N ALA A 97 13.22 3.82 -0.14
CA ALA A 97 13.24 2.66 0.74
C ALA A 97 14.58 2.47 1.44
N VAL A 98 14.50 2.03 2.70
CA VAL A 98 15.63 1.71 3.58
C VAL A 98 15.47 0.28 4.07
N ASP A 99 16.49 -0.55 3.90
CA ASP A 99 16.46 -1.99 4.23
C ASP A 99 15.24 -2.72 3.63
N ASN A 100 14.86 -2.37 2.40
CA ASN A 100 13.67 -2.84 1.68
C ASN A 100 12.33 -2.49 2.36
N LYS A 101 12.32 -1.51 3.27
CA LYS A 101 11.11 -0.94 3.87
C LYS A 101 10.85 0.42 3.25
N PRO A 102 9.71 0.62 2.58
CA PRO A 102 9.39 1.90 1.97
C PRO A 102 9.06 2.93 3.04
N VAL A 103 9.51 4.17 2.83
CA VAL A 103 9.03 5.34 3.56
C VAL A 103 7.91 5.96 2.75
N ILE A 104 6.69 5.92 3.27
CA ILE A 104 5.47 6.26 2.54
C ILE A 104 5.10 7.73 2.73
N LEU A 105 4.73 8.39 1.63
CA LEU A 105 4.13 9.73 1.68
C LEU A 105 2.66 9.61 2.09
N MET A 106 2.28 10.32 3.14
CA MET A 106 0.88 10.42 3.57
C MET A 106 0.45 11.87 3.69
N LYS A 107 -0.85 12.11 3.57
CA LYS A 107 -1.43 13.45 3.66
C LYS A 107 -1.46 13.91 5.11
N GLY A 108 -0.96 15.11 5.39
CA GLY A 108 -0.95 15.61 6.75
C GLY A 108 -0.17 16.90 6.95
N SER A 109 -0.60 17.71 7.92
CA SER A 109 0.10 18.94 8.32
C SER A 109 1.04 18.72 9.50
N LEU A 110 0.80 17.66 10.29
CA LEU A 110 1.62 17.33 11.45
C LEU A 110 2.74 16.38 11.05
N PRO A 111 3.99 16.64 11.49
CA PRO A 111 5.06 15.69 11.30
C PRO A 111 4.80 14.42 12.10
N MET A 112 5.17 13.28 11.53
CA MET A 112 5.35 12.05 12.31
C MET A 112 6.47 12.34 13.30
N HIS A 113 6.22 12.22 14.60
CA HIS A 113 7.20 12.60 15.64
C HIS A 113 7.37 11.51 16.73
N ARG A 114 6.58 10.44 16.66
CA ARG A 114 6.59 9.30 17.57
C ARG A 114 6.04 8.08 16.84
N ASP A 115 6.23 6.90 17.42
CA ASP A 115 5.58 5.69 16.93
C ASP A 115 4.09 5.70 17.30
N ILE A 116 3.25 5.23 16.37
CA ILE A 116 1.81 5.06 16.59
C ILE A 116 1.52 3.56 16.75
N ALA A 117 1.06 3.18 17.94
CA ALA A 117 0.81 1.81 18.35
C ALA A 117 -0.43 1.73 19.26
N TYR A 118 -0.88 0.51 19.54
CA TYR A 118 -1.97 0.31 20.51
C TYR A 118 -1.60 0.84 21.90
N LYS A 119 -2.56 1.49 22.59
CA LYS A 119 -2.41 2.09 23.94
C LYS A 119 -1.40 3.23 24.06
N ILE A 120 -1.04 3.89 22.97
CA ILE A 120 -0.33 5.17 23.05
C ILE A 120 -1.28 6.27 23.56
N SER A 121 -0.71 7.42 23.92
CA SER A 121 -1.52 8.61 24.20
C SER A 121 -2.24 9.11 22.96
N ASP A 122 -3.44 9.63 23.17
CA ASP A 122 -4.25 10.22 22.12
C ASP A 122 -3.55 11.43 21.49
N GLY A 123 -3.85 11.71 20.21
CA GLY A 123 -3.30 12.87 19.55
C GLY A 123 -3.81 13.09 18.13
N PRO A 124 -3.66 14.33 17.61
CA PRO A 124 -4.05 14.67 16.25
C PRO A 124 -3.21 13.97 15.17
N ASP A 125 -2.04 13.43 15.51
CA ASP A 125 -1.24 12.57 14.66
C ASP A 125 -1.92 11.20 14.41
N VAL A 126 -2.64 10.68 15.41
CA VAL A 126 -3.45 9.46 15.29
C VAL A 126 -4.60 9.68 14.31
N ALA A 127 -5.37 10.76 14.49
CA ALA A 127 -6.47 11.14 13.58
C ALA A 127 -6.01 11.25 12.13
N GLN A 128 -4.84 11.84 11.93
CA GLN A 128 -4.26 12.02 10.62
C GLN A 128 -3.90 10.67 10.00
N LEU A 129 -3.28 9.76 10.75
CA LEU A 129 -3.00 8.41 10.27
C LEU A 129 -4.29 7.66 9.94
N GLU A 130 -5.28 7.68 10.82
CA GLU A 130 -6.58 7.03 10.62
C GLU A 130 -7.28 7.52 9.37
N ARG A 131 -7.31 8.83 9.14
CA ARG A 131 -7.86 9.40 7.90
C ARG A 131 -7.12 8.90 6.67
N ASN A 132 -5.79 8.79 6.71
CA ASN A 132 -5.03 8.22 5.60
C ASN A 132 -5.35 6.72 5.40
N LEU A 133 -5.57 5.96 6.46
CA LEU A 133 -5.96 4.54 6.33
C LEU A 133 -7.33 4.39 5.65
N VAL A 134 -8.28 5.28 5.95
CA VAL A 134 -9.56 5.36 5.24
C VAL A 134 -9.35 5.76 3.78
N ASP A 135 -8.64 6.87 3.54
CA ASP A 135 -8.42 7.42 2.19
C ASP A 135 -7.69 6.43 1.26
N LEU A 136 -6.80 5.61 1.82
CA LEU A 136 -6.06 4.57 1.09
C LEU A 136 -6.83 3.24 0.98
N GLY A 137 -8.05 3.16 1.54
CA GLY A 137 -8.92 1.98 1.44
C GLY A 137 -8.54 0.83 2.38
N HIS A 138 -7.78 1.09 3.44
CA HIS A 138 -7.44 0.11 4.48
C HIS A 138 -8.39 0.10 5.67
N ALA A 139 -9.36 1.01 5.65
CA ALA A 139 -10.47 1.08 6.57
C ALA A 139 -11.69 1.68 5.86
N VAL A 140 -12.87 1.44 6.41
CA VAL A 140 -14.06 2.24 6.12
C VAL A 140 -14.31 3.13 7.33
N ASP A 141 -14.72 4.37 7.10
CA ASP A 141 -15.05 5.31 8.17
C ASP A 141 -16.45 4.98 8.72
N GLU A 142 -16.56 4.75 10.02
CA GLU A 142 -17.84 4.57 10.72
C GLU A 142 -18.82 5.71 10.41
N MET A 143 -18.33 6.93 10.25
CA MET A 143 -19.18 8.09 9.91
C MET A 143 -19.90 7.91 8.57
N VAL A 144 -19.33 7.12 7.65
CA VAL A 144 -19.90 6.85 6.32
C VAL A 144 -20.89 5.68 6.37
N THR A 145 -20.61 4.64 7.15
CA THR A 145 -21.41 3.40 7.17
C THR A 145 -22.47 3.37 8.28
N GLY A 146 -22.22 4.07 9.39
CA GLY A 146 -22.98 3.95 10.63
C GLY A 146 -22.77 2.62 11.36
N ASP A 147 -21.78 1.82 10.97
CA ASP A 147 -21.46 0.54 11.60
C ASP A 147 -20.33 0.72 12.63
N SER A 148 -20.64 0.46 13.91
CA SER A 148 -19.67 0.54 15.01
C SER A 148 -18.50 -0.45 14.92
N THR A 149 -18.52 -1.36 13.94
CA THR A 149 -17.40 -2.28 13.64
C THR A 149 -16.41 -1.69 12.64
N ASP A 150 -16.69 -0.52 12.08
CA ASP A 150 -15.80 0.23 11.20
C ASP A 150 -14.93 1.24 11.98
N LEU A 151 -13.88 1.74 11.32
CA LEU A 151 -12.91 2.63 11.96
C LEU A 151 -13.53 4.01 12.19
N THR A 152 -13.55 4.47 13.43
CA THR A 152 -13.77 5.88 13.74
C THR A 152 -12.47 6.66 13.51
N VAL A 153 -12.50 7.74 12.74
CA VAL A 153 -11.35 8.67 12.66
C VAL A 153 -11.42 9.63 13.84
N ASP A 154 -10.65 9.34 14.89
CA ASP A 154 -10.60 10.13 16.11
C ASP A 154 -9.15 10.36 16.54
N TYR A 155 -8.85 10.42 17.84
CA TYR A 155 -7.49 10.67 18.32
C TYR A 155 -6.86 9.45 19.00
N HIS A 156 -7.54 8.29 19.00
CA HIS A 156 -7.28 7.16 19.86
C HIS A 156 -7.08 5.87 19.06
N VAL A 157 -5.94 5.20 19.29
CA VAL A 157 -5.66 3.93 18.61
C VAL A 157 -6.50 2.80 19.20
N THR A 158 -7.58 2.45 18.49
CA THR A 158 -8.45 1.30 18.81
C THR A 158 -7.91 0.00 18.22
N PRO A 159 -8.45 -1.18 18.60
CA PRO A 159 -8.15 -2.43 17.91
C PRO A 159 -8.50 -2.40 16.41
N LEU A 160 -9.50 -1.61 16.00
CA LEU A 160 -9.85 -1.41 14.59
C LEU A 160 -8.74 -0.64 13.87
N THR A 161 -8.24 0.45 14.47
CA THR A 161 -7.06 1.18 13.97
C THR A 161 -5.87 0.25 13.77
N VAL A 162 -5.58 -0.62 14.74
CA VAL A 162 -4.49 -1.62 14.65
C VAL A 162 -4.71 -2.59 13.49
N SER A 163 -5.95 -3.05 13.29
CA SER A 163 -6.32 -3.94 12.16
C SER A 163 -6.12 -3.25 10.81
N SER A 164 -6.50 -1.98 10.71
CA SER A 164 -6.30 -1.18 9.50
C SER A 164 -4.82 -0.92 9.20
N ILE A 165 -4.01 -0.62 10.22
CA ILE A 165 -2.54 -0.54 10.08
C ILE A 165 -1.98 -1.86 9.56
N ARG A 166 -2.45 -2.98 10.10
CA ARG A 166 -2.04 -4.33 9.67
C ARG A 166 -2.38 -4.61 8.21
N SER A 167 -3.58 -4.23 7.78
CA SER A 167 -4.03 -4.34 6.38
C SER A 167 -3.14 -3.50 5.45
N TRP A 168 -2.88 -2.25 5.82
CA TRP A 168 -1.98 -1.36 5.10
C TRP A 168 -0.54 -1.91 5.01
N GLN A 169 0.00 -2.45 6.10
CA GLN A 169 1.33 -3.05 6.07
C GLN A 169 1.40 -4.26 5.14
N LEU A 170 0.36 -5.11 5.14
CA LEU A 170 0.30 -6.26 4.24
C LEU A 170 0.22 -5.84 2.77
N SER A 171 -0.50 -4.76 2.45
CA SER A 171 -0.58 -4.26 1.07
C SER A 171 0.79 -3.79 0.54
N LEU A 172 1.67 -3.35 1.43
CA LEU A 172 3.05 -2.96 1.14
C LEU A 172 4.05 -4.12 1.18
N GLY A 173 3.60 -5.35 1.43
CA GLY A 173 4.48 -6.52 1.60
C GLY A 173 5.32 -6.49 2.89
N LEU A 174 4.93 -5.68 3.88
CA LEU A 174 5.60 -5.56 5.17
C LEU A 174 5.05 -6.57 6.19
N THR A 175 5.84 -6.80 7.25
CA THR A 175 5.34 -7.52 8.42
C THR A 175 4.19 -6.74 9.07
N SER A 176 3.07 -7.42 9.28
CA SER A 176 1.83 -6.87 9.84
C SER A 176 1.91 -6.70 11.36
N THR A 177 2.72 -5.75 11.82
CA THR A 177 2.93 -5.47 13.25
C THR A 177 1.74 -4.75 13.89
N GLY A 178 1.00 -3.95 13.11
CA GLY A 178 -0.01 -3.03 13.64
C GLY A 178 0.59 -1.79 14.31
N ILE A 179 1.86 -1.50 14.04
CA ILE A 179 2.61 -0.36 14.58
C ILE A 179 3.18 0.45 13.42
N VAL A 180 2.94 1.75 13.41
CA VAL A 180 3.59 2.67 12.47
C VAL A 180 4.75 3.36 13.17
N SER A 181 5.97 2.97 12.81
CA SER A 181 7.16 3.61 13.36
C SER A 181 7.38 4.99 12.76
N HIS A 182 7.99 5.89 13.52
CA HIS A 182 8.28 7.26 13.12
C HIS A 182 9.03 7.36 11.78
N GLY A 183 9.94 6.41 11.49
CA GLY A 183 10.70 6.37 10.24
C GLY A 183 9.95 5.83 9.02
N THR A 184 8.71 5.34 9.14
CA THR A 184 8.01 4.65 8.04
C THR A 184 7.11 5.57 7.22
N VAL A 185 6.71 6.71 7.77
CA VAL A 185 5.77 7.64 7.12
C VAL A 185 6.31 9.06 7.21
N ILE A 186 6.20 9.79 6.11
CA ILE A 186 6.38 11.24 6.07
C ILE A 186 5.06 11.87 5.69
N PHE A 187 4.57 12.76 6.56
CA PHE A 187 3.35 13.53 6.31
C PHE A 187 3.64 14.84 5.60
N ARG A 188 2.85 15.15 4.57
CA ARG A 188 2.89 16.42 3.84
C ARG A 188 1.47 16.89 3.50
N PRO A 189 1.22 18.20 3.44
CA PRO A 189 -0.10 18.71 3.06
C PRO A 189 -0.45 18.44 1.60
N GLU A 190 0.57 18.23 0.76
CA GLU A 190 0.47 18.07 -0.69
C GLU A 190 1.36 16.92 -1.18
N THR A 191 1.06 16.44 -2.39
CA THR A 191 1.95 15.54 -3.13
C THR A 191 3.27 16.24 -3.45
N VAL A 192 4.30 15.47 -3.78
CA VAL A 192 5.65 16.03 -3.93
C VAL A 192 6.28 15.66 -5.25
N GLN A 193 7.01 16.59 -5.85
CA GLN A 193 7.88 16.32 -6.99
C GLN A 193 9.33 16.30 -6.54
N VAL A 194 10.06 15.23 -6.86
CA VAL A 194 11.47 15.06 -6.46
C VAL A 194 12.34 16.07 -7.20
N SER A 195 13.10 16.86 -6.45
CA SER A 195 14.04 17.85 -7.00
C SER A 195 15.46 17.30 -7.09
N GLU A 196 15.96 16.69 -6.02
CA GLU A 196 17.36 16.26 -5.89
C GLU A 196 17.45 15.09 -4.92
N LEU A 197 18.42 14.19 -5.14
CA LEU A 197 18.75 13.11 -4.21
C LEU A 197 20.03 13.46 -3.46
N HIS A 198 20.04 13.31 -2.13
CA HIS A 198 21.21 13.59 -1.28
C HIS A 198 21.99 12.34 -0.90
N VAL A 199 21.49 11.16 -1.28
CA VAL A 199 22.11 9.86 -0.98
C VAL A 199 22.09 8.94 -2.20
N ARG A 200 22.99 7.95 -2.22
CA ARG A 200 23.05 6.92 -3.27
C ARG A 200 22.45 5.61 -2.76
N ARG A 201 21.96 4.76 -3.67
CA ARG A 201 21.54 3.40 -3.30
C ARG A 201 22.75 2.62 -2.77
N GLY A 202 22.58 1.93 -1.65
CA GLY A 202 23.65 1.26 -0.90
C GLY A 202 24.32 2.13 0.16
N GLN A 203 24.02 3.44 0.21
CA GLN A 203 24.53 4.31 1.26
C GLN A 203 23.82 4.00 2.59
N ILE A 204 24.60 4.01 3.68
CA ILE A 204 24.08 3.90 5.04
C ILE A 204 23.63 5.29 5.50
N ILE A 205 22.42 5.36 6.08
CA ILE A 205 21.81 6.56 6.64
C ILE A 205 21.30 6.29 8.06
N ASP A 206 21.09 7.34 8.83
CA ASP A 206 20.44 7.29 10.15
C ASP A 206 19.37 8.37 10.26
N LYS A 207 19.79 9.63 10.13
CA LYS A 207 18.91 10.81 10.10
C LYS A 207 19.36 11.76 9.01
N GLY A 208 18.67 12.89 8.89
CA GLY A 208 19.02 13.97 7.98
C GLY A 208 18.00 14.04 6.84
N SER A 209 18.46 13.95 5.60
CA SER A 209 17.59 14.04 4.43
C SER A 209 18.09 13.11 3.33
N VAL A 210 17.15 12.39 2.73
CA VAL A 210 17.41 11.49 1.59
C VAL A 210 17.24 12.21 0.26
N LEU A 211 16.24 13.11 0.18
CA LEU A 211 15.90 13.85 -1.03
C LEU A 211 15.35 15.25 -0.71
N SER A 212 15.40 16.13 -1.70
CA SER A 212 14.66 17.39 -1.75
C SER A 212 13.44 17.24 -2.64
N VAL A 213 12.40 18.00 -2.34
CA VAL A 213 11.20 18.13 -3.17
C VAL A 213 11.00 19.58 -3.57
N LEU A 214 10.39 19.82 -4.73
CA LEU A 214 10.01 21.17 -5.12
C LEU A 214 8.97 21.74 -4.15
N ILE A 215 9.08 23.04 -3.90
CA ILE A 215 8.07 23.82 -3.18
C ILE A 215 7.08 24.32 -4.23
N ASN A 216 5.83 23.89 -4.11
CA ASN A 216 4.72 24.38 -4.93
C ASN A 216 4.24 25.75 -4.44
#